data_AF-A0A953I8B6-F1
#
_entry.id   AF-A0A953I8B6-F1
#
_cell.length_a   1.000
_cell.length_b   1.000
_cell.length_c   1.000
_cell.angle_alpha   90.00
_cell.angle_beta   90.00
_cell.angle_gamma   90.00
#
_symmetry.space_group_name_H-M   'P 1'
#
loop_
_entity.id
_entity.type
_entity.pdbx_description
1 polymer ?
#
loop_
_entity_poly.entity_id
_entity_poly.type
_entity_poly.pdbx_seq_one_letter_code
_entity_poly.pdbx_strand_id
1 'polypeptide(L)'
;MQELIFPAVGRWVSAQREWEDLVAEMRHELPARLCQDLVRQAQHRAQQVNWAFGRQMERRFKEIEHARRDGARKKGRKPEAKALRRRLTLMDPAAVARDLAAGLTPPDLSEYNQIVADLSRAMPHPGIATRYTLPPQALRALADQIAAAGRPMAQALSEHAQNLKQYAELVDRLRAQPLVQKGARLIGSAVATALEPLVGREAAAQLMGVDRSLDRALEQVEEGWAAFQREYAEFAAERQRRHQLIYLSLVGGLFLRVQRDLRRLGCELVVDEQGNCRTVATPERQAWLRRHFQAAAPAVRTALDEGRLEEAEALAARLVAQVVTDPVAARTELDGKSVGYLAYALHLSAWLARARELWGQGKPEAAAAIWRQVFTDYPCLVADADLHPVPGEPLPLVTAGFRLAAYAEWVRQSNRADEADALLMAQVRFAERLSRLNPEHALP
;
A
#
# COMPACT_ATOMS: atom_id res chain seq x y z
N MET A 1 -9.20 -21.43 4.23
CA MET A 1 -8.09 -20.76 4.96
C MET A 1 -6.71 -21.38 4.67
N GLN A 2 -6.59 -22.40 3.79
CA GLN A 2 -5.32 -23.08 3.46
C GLN A 2 -4.70 -22.69 2.10
N GLU A 3 -5.36 -21.86 1.30
CA GLU A 3 -4.67 -21.12 0.23
C GLU A 3 -4.11 -19.84 0.85
N LEU A 4 -2.98 -19.96 1.54
CA LEU A 4 -2.16 -18.79 1.82
C LEU A 4 -1.92 -18.05 0.51
N ILE A 5 -1.80 -16.73 0.58
CA ILE A 5 -1.51 -15.76 -0.50
C ILE A 5 -0.28 -16.14 -1.37
N PHE A 6 0.36 -17.26 -1.07
CA PHE A 6 1.60 -17.75 -1.60
C PHE A 6 1.52 -19.28 -1.78
N PRO A 7 1.55 -19.80 -3.02
CA PRO A 7 2.20 -21.07 -3.22
C PRO A 7 3.69 -20.83 -2.94
N ALA A 8 4.22 -21.45 -1.88
CA ALA A 8 5.66 -21.51 -1.57
C ALA A 8 6.36 -20.24 -0.99
N VAL A 9 5.93 -19.74 0.19
CA VAL A 9 6.82 -18.96 1.10
C VAL A 9 7.89 -19.88 1.73
N GLY A 10 8.56 -20.72 0.94
CA GLY A 10 9.50 -21.68 1.52
C GLY A 10 10.56 -22.25 0.60
N ARG A 11 10.43 -22.14 -0.73
CA ARG A 11 11.42 -22.65 -1.68
C ARG A 11 11.41 -21.87 -2.99
N TRP A 12 11.72 -20.57 -2.95
CA TRP A 12 12.04 -19.86 -4.19
C TRP A 12 13.36 -20.42 -4.73
N VAL A 13 13.28 -21.17 -5.82
CA VAL A 13 14.44 -21.70 -6.53
C VAL A 13 15.18 -20.56 -7.25
N SER A 14 14.45 -19.51 -7.67
CA SER A 14 15.01 -18.24 -8.18
C SER A 14 14.01 -17.09 -7.97
N ALA A 15 14.37 -16.07 -7.17
CA ALA A 15 13.54 -14.89 -6.96
C ALA A 15 13.25 -14.11 -8.26
N GLN A 16 14.15 -14.17 -9.23
CA GLN A 16 13.99 -13.53 -10.52
C GLN A 16 12.88 -14.19 -11.35
N ARG A 17 12.83 -15.53 -11.35
CA ARG A 17 11.81 -16.28 -12.11
C ARG A 17 10.41 -16.05 -11.54
N GLU A 18 10.28 -16.15 -10.21
CA GLU A 18 9.01 -15.89 -9.51
C GLU A 18 8.51 -14.46 -9.75
N TRP A 19 9.44 -13.49 -9.82
CA TRP A 19 9.11 -12.11 -10.18
C TRP A 19 8.56 -12.02 -11.61
N GLU A 20 9.21 -12.65 -12.58
CA GLU A 20 8.77 -12.64 -13.97
C GLU A 20 7.39 -13.29 -14.16
N ASP A 21 7.17 -14.43 -13.50
CA ASP A 21 5.90 -15.16 -13.53
C ASP A 21 4.77 -14.31 -12.91
N LEU A 22 5.02 -13.67 -11.75
CA LEU A 22 4.05 -12.79 -11.11
C LEU A 22 3.74 -11.55 -11.96
N VAL A 23 4.75 -10.94 -12.57
CA VAL A 23 4.55 -9.79 -13.48
C VAL A 23 3.73 -10.20 -14.70
N ALA A 24 3.96 -11.39 -15.26
CA ALA A 24 3.18 -11.91 -16.38
C ALA A 24 1.71 -12.11 -15.99
N GLU A 25 1.45 -12.71 -14.82
CA GLU A 25 0.10 -12.88 -14.28
C GLU A 25 -0.59 -11.52 -14.05
N MET A 26 0.12 -10.56 -13.43
CA MET A 26 -0.40 -9.20 -13.22
C MET A 26 -0.74 -8.49 -14.54
N ARG A 27 0.07 -8.63 -15.58
CA ARG A 27 -0.20 -8.05 -16.90
C ARG A 27 -1.43 -8.66 -17.56
N HIS A 28 -1.73 -9.92 -17.28
CA HIS A 28 -2.88 -10.62 -17.83
C HIS A 28 -4.18 -10.26 -17.10
N GLU A 29 -4.12 -10.08 -15.78
CA GLU A 29 -5.30 -9.97 -14.93
C GLU A 29 -5.66 -8.51 -14.56
N LEU A 30 -4.67 -7.64 -14.40
CA LEU A 30 -4.83 -6.26 -13.91
C LEU A 30 -4.80 -5.22 -15.04
N PRO A 31 -5.41 -4.04 -14.83
CA PRO A 31 -5.23 -2.89 -15.73
C PRO A 31 -3.75 -2.58 -15.95
N ALA A 32 -3.37 -2.32 -17.21
CA ALA A 32 -1.97 -2.11 -17.59
C ALA A 32 -1.27 -1.02 -16.76
N ARG A 33 -1.95 0.11 -16.52
CA ARG A 33 -1.43 1.22 -15.70
C ARG A 33 -1.19 0.79 -14.25
N LEU A 34 -2.17 0.12 -13.63
CA LEU A 34 -2.02 -0.41 -12.27
C LEU A 34 -0.85 -1.38 -12.16
N CYS A 35 -0.74 -2.31 -13.11
CA CYS A 35 0.37 -3.27 -13.14
C CYS A 35 1.73 -2.56 -13.22
N GLN A 36 1.87 -1.56 -14.10
CA GLN A 36 3.10 -0.80 -14.26
C GLN A 36 3.47 -0.03 -12.99
N ASP A 37 2.49 0.62 -12.35
CA ASP A 37 2.70 1.40 -11.13
C ASP A 37 3.10 0.51 -9.96
N LEU A 38 2.45 -0.65 -9.78
CA LEU A 38 2.80 -1.63 -8.75
C LEU A 38 4.22 -2.17 -8.94
N VAL A 39 4.60 -2.51 -10.18
CA VAL A 39 5.96 -2.96 -10.51
C VAL A 39 6.98 -1.88 -10.22
N ARG A 40 6.73 -0.64 -10.65
CA ARG A 40 7.63 0.50 -10.41
C ARG A 40 7.77 0.77 -8.91
N GLN A 41 6.68 0.72 -8.16
CA GLN A 41 6.69 0.96 -6.71
C GLN A 41 7.48 -0.13 -5.98
N ALA A 42 7.29 -1.41 -6.33
CA ALA A 42 8.07 -2.51 -5.78
C ALA A 42 9.57 -2.34 -6.04
N GLN A 43 9.95 -1.98 -7.27
CA GLN A 43 11.33 -1.71 -7.64
C GLN A 43 11.92 -0.54 -6.85
N HIS A 44 11.20 0.58 -6.77
CA HIS A 44 11.64 1.77 -6.06
C HIS A 44 11.79 1.52 -4.56
N ARG A 45 10.81 0.89 -3.91
CA ARG A 45 10.88 0.53 -2.48
C ARG A 45 12.07 -0.37 -2.19
N ALA A 46 12.31 -1.39 -3.01
CA ALA A 46 13.45 -2.26 -2.84
C ALA A 46 14.79 -1.54 -3.05
N GLN A 47 14.89 -0.65 -4.03
CA GLN A 47 16.09 0.18 -4.22
C GLN A 47 16.37 1.07 -3.02
N GLN A 48 15.34 1.73 -2.47
CA GLN A 48 15.48 2.58 -1.28
C GLN A 48 16.00 1.78 -0.07
N VAL A 49 15.37 0.63 0.20
CA VAL A 49 15.73 -0.25 1.32
C VAL A 49 17.11 -0.89 1.12
N ASN A 50 17.51 -1.18 -0.13
CA ASN A 50 18.84 -1.71 -0.43
C ASN A 50 19.94 -0.66 -0.33
N TRP A 51 19.67 0.56 -0.82
CA TRP A 51 20.62 1.66 -0.70
C TRP A 51 20.88 2.06 0.76
N ALA A 52 19.84 2.06 1.60
CA ALA A 52 19.98 2.30 3.03
C ALA A 52 20.87 1.23 3.71
N PHE A 53 20.72 -0.04 3.33
CA PHE A 53 21.58 -1.14 3.79
C PHE A 53 23.03 -0.98 3.30
N GLY A 54 23.23 -0.69 2.01
CA GLY A 54 24.55 -0.77 1.40
C GLY A 54 25.47 0.42 1.66
N ARG A 55 24.92 1.61 1.96
CA ARG A 55 25.69 2.86 2.01
C ARG A 55 26.87 2.82 2.98
N GLN A 56 26.68 2.27 4.18
CA GLN A 56 27.74 2.23 5.20
C GLN A 56 28.87 1.27 4.81
N MET A 57 28.51 0.11 4.27
CA MET A 57 29.47 -0.89 3.81
C MET A 57 30.25 -0.44 2.59
N GLU A 58 29.59 0.19 1.61
CA GLU A 58 30.25 0.77 0.44
C GLU A 58 31.27 1.85 0.83
N ARG A 59 30.92 2.70 1.80
CA ARG A 59 31.84 3.69 2.35
C ARG A 59 33.05 3.01 2.99
N ARG A 60 32.83 2.00 3.83
CA ARG A 60 33.88 1.23 4.49
C ARG A 60 34.83 0.56 3.47
N PHE A 61 34.30 -0.05 2.42
CA PHE A 61 35.11 -0.64 1.34
C PHE A 61 35.98 0.40 0.63
N LYS A 62 35.42 1.57 0.30
CA LYS A 62 36.18 2.68 -0.31
C LYS A 62 37.30 3.18 0.62
N GLU A 63 37.04 3.29 1.92
CA GLU A 63 38.04 3.72 2.90
C GLU A 63 39.19 2.70 3.06
N ILE A 64 38.89 1.40 3.00
CA ILE A 64 39.89 0.32 3.02
C ILE A 64 40.76 0.35 1.77
N GLU A 65 40.15 0.47 0.57
CA GLU A 65 40.89 0.59 -0.69
C GLU A 65 41.77 1.84 -0.73
N HIS A 66 41.28 2.97 -0.22
CA HIS A 66 42.09 4.17 -0.10
C HIS A 66 43.29 3.96 0.82
N ALA A 67 43.08 3.33 1.98
CA ALA A 67 44.17 3.01 2.90
C ALA A 67 45.19 2.03 2.27
N ARG A 68 44.74 1.10 1.42
CA ARG A 68 45.61 0.18 0.67
C ARG A 68 46.48 0.93 -0.34
N ARG A 69 45.88 1.83 -1.13
CA ARG A 69 46.60 2.66 -2.13
C ARG A 69 47.58 3.64 -1.48
N ASP A 70 47.21 4.24 -0.35
CA ASP A 70 48.09 5.13 0.41
C ASP A 70 49.35 4.41 0.92
N GLY A 71 49.18 3.17 1.41
CA GLY A 71 50.29 2.31 1.83
C GLY A 71 51.23 1.96 0.68
N ALA A 72 50.68 1.66 -0.51
CA ALA A 72 51.48 1.36 -1.69
C ALA A 72 52.26 2.58 -2.25
N ARG A 73 51.70 3.79 -2.10
CA ARG A 73 52.31 5.04 -2.60
C ARG A 73 53.38 5.61 -1.67
N LYS A 74 53.19 5.52 -0.35
CA LYS A 74 54.10 6.09 0.65
C LYS A 74 55.05 5.00 1.16
N LYS A 75 56.16 4.80 0.44
CA LYS A 75 57.20 3.84 0.82
C LYS A 75 57.82 4.21 2.16
N GLY A 76 57.82 3.28 3.11
CA GLY A 76 58.43 3.46 4.44
C GLY A 76 57.68 2.74 5.56
N ARG A 77 58.45 2.22 6.54
CA ARG A 77 57.91 1.38 7.63
C ARG A 77 56.79 2.04 8.46
N LYS A 78 56.94 3.33 8.79
CA LYS A 78 55.94 4.09 9.57
C LYS A 78 54.63 4.31 8.79
N PRO A 79 54.65 4.81 7.53
CA PRO A 79 53.43 4.95 6.73
C PRO A 79 52.76 3.62 6.39
N GLU A 80 53.51 2.56 6.10
CA GLU A 80 52.99 1.21 5.84
C GLU A 80 52.26 0.63 7.07
N ALA A 81 52.88 0.70 8.25
CA ALA A 81 52.27 0.24 9.49
C ALA A 81 51.01 1.05 9.86
N LYS A 82 51.01 2.37 9.62
CA LYS A 82 49.83 3.22 9.83
C LYS A 82 48.69 2.87 8.86
N ALA A 83 49.01 2.59 7.61
CA ALA A 83 48.03 2.17 6.60
C ALA A 83 47.44 0.78 6.93
N LEU A 84 48.28 -0.19 7.28
CA LEU A 84 47.85 -1.52 7.72
C LEU A 84 46.93 -1.45 8.94
N ARG A 85 47.31 -0.67 9.96
CA ARG A 85 46.49 -0.49 11.17
C ARG A 85 45.12 0.11 10.85
N ARG A 86 45.07 1.12 9.98
CA ARG A 86 43.81 1.71 9.53
C ARG A 86 42.94 0.68 8.83
N ARG A 87 43.50 -0.15 7.94
CA ARG A 87 42.77 -1.23 7.27
C ARG A 87 42.21 -2.25 8.27
N LEU A 88 43.03 -2.78 9.17
CA LEU A 88 42.58 -3.76 10.18
C LEU A 88 41.46 -3.21 11.08
N THR A 89 41.51 -1.93 11.42
CA THR A 89 40.44 -1.26 12.19
C THR A 89 39.13 -1.15 11.39
N LEU A 90 39.23 -0.86 10.08
CA LEU A 90 38.09 -0.81 9.18
C LEU A 90 37.53 -2.20 8.85
N MET A 91 38.33 -3.26 8.99
CA MET A 91 37.94 -4.66 8.81
C MET A 91 37.49 -5.34 10.11
N ASP A 92 37.26 -4.59 11.18
CA ASP A 92 36.78 -5.10 12.46
C ASP A 92 35.42 -5.81 12.31
N PRO A 93 35.33 -7.13 12.57
CA PRO A 93 34.10 -7.89 12.41
C PRO A 93 32.96 -7.39 13.29
N ALA A 94 33.25 -6.87 14.49
CA ALA A 94 32.20 -6.39 15.39
C ALA A 94 31.56 -5.10 14.87
N ALA A 95 32.36 -4.16 14.35
CA ALA A 95 31.86 -2.97 13.69
C ALA A 95 31.08 -3.31 12.41
N VAL A 96 31.59 -4.23 11.59
CA VAL A 96 30.90 -4.69 10.37
C VAL A 96 29.57 -5.37 10.70
N ALA A 97 29.53 -6.22 11.73
CA ALA A 97 28.29 -6.87 12.17
C ALA A 97 27.23 -5.87 12.63
N ARG A 98 27.62 -4.77 13.33
CA ARG A 98 26.69 -3.70 13.70
C ARG A 98 26.13 -2.96 12.49
N ASP A 99 26.99 -2.63 11.52
CA ASP A 99 26.58 -1.95 10.28
C ASP A 99 25.59 -2.84 9.49
N LEU A 100 25.85 -4.15 9.43
CA LEU A 100 24.96 -5.12 8.79
C LEU A 100 23.66 -5.30 9.57
N ALA A 101 23.70 -5.44 10.90
CA ALA A 101 22.53 -5.69 11.73
C ALA A 101 21.46 -4.57 11.58
N ALA A 102 21.88 -3.31 11.54
CA ALA A 102 20.97 -2.19 11.34
C ALA A 102 20.19 -2.29 10.01
N GLY A 103 20.82 -2.79 8.94
CA GLY A 103 20.19 -2.92 7.63
C GLY A 103 19.66 -4.33 7.28
N LEU A 104 19.96 -5.34 8.11
CA LEU A 104 19.35 -6.67 8.10
C LEU A 104 18.00 -6.68 8.83
N THR A 105 17.65 -5.59 9.52
CA THR A 105 16.29 -5.38 10.03
C THR A 105 15.32 -5.56 8.87
N PRO A 106 14.31 -6.42 9.02
CA PRO A 106 13.39 -6.63 7.93
C PRO A 106 12.67 -5.34 7.53
N PRO A 107 12.23 -5.22 6.26
CA PRO A 107 11.45 -4.07 5.84
C PRO A 107 10.22 -3.98 6.75
N ASP A 108 9.86 -2.77 7.16
CA ASP A 108 8.58 -2.60 7.81
C ASP A 108 7.47 -2.88 6.78
N LEU A 109 6.87 -4.07 6.89
CA LEU A 109 5.74 -4.49 6.06
C LEU A 109 4.40 -4.06 6.67
N SER A 110 4.39 -3.27 7.75
CA SER A 110 3.16 -2.75 8.36
C SER A 110 2.31 -1.93 7.39
N GLU A 111 2.94 -1.26 6.42
CA GLU A 111 2.28 -0.54 5.33
C GLU A 111 1.30 -1.45 4.55
N TYR A 112 1.55 -2.76 4.47
CA TYR A 112 0.65 -3.69 3.79
C TYR A 112 -0.78 -3.64 4.35
N ASN A 113 -0.92 -3.73 5.67
CA ASN A 113 -2.25 -3.72 6.29
C ASN A 113 -2.91 -2.33 6.19
N GLN A 114 -2.11 -1.26 6.12
CA GLN A 114 -2.63 0.07 5.81
C GLN A 114 -3.17 0.14 4.38
N ILE A 115 -2.47 -0.42 3.40
CA ILE A 115 -2.94 -0.52 2.01
C ILE A 115 -4.23 -1.33 1.94
N VAL A 116 -4.35 -2.44 2.67
CA VAL A 116 -5.60 -3.21 2.76
C VAL A 116 -6.75 -2.36 3.31
N ALA A 117 -6.49 -1.59 4.37
CA ALA A 117 -7.49 -0.70 4.97
C ALA A 117 -7.90 0.44 4.02
N ASP A 118 -6.94 1.02 3.29
CA ASP A 118 -7.18 2.08 2.31
C ASP A 118 -8.01 1.56 1.13
N LEU A 119 -7.62 0.39 0.60
CA LEU A 119 -8.36 -0.29 -0.47
C LEU A 119 -9.77 -0.65 -0.03
N SER A 120 -9.94 -1.15 1.20
CA SER A 120 -11.25 -1.47 1.77
C SER A 120 -12.17 -0.25 1.82
N ARG A 121 -11.64 0.93 2.21
CA ARG A 121 -12.40 2.19 2.25
C ARG A 121 -12.76 2.73 0.88
N ALA A 122 -11.92 2.49 -0.12
CA ALA A 122 -12.14 2.97 -1.48
C ALA A 122 -13.10 2.08 -2.31
N MET A 123 -13.36 0.86 -1.85
CA MET A 123 -14.12 -0.13 -2.61
C MET A 123 -15.61 -0.21 -2.22
N PRO A 124 -16.52 -0.49 -3.18
CA PRO A 124 -17.94 -0.76 -2.93
C PRO A 124 -18.20 -1.92 -1.96
N HIS A 125 -17.31 -2.91 -1.96
CA HIS A 125 -17.42 -4.12 -1.13
C HIS A 125 -16.19 -4.25 -0.23
N PRO A 126 -16.15 -3.54 0.93
CA PRO A 126 -14.97 -3.51 1.82
C PRO A 126 -14.57 -4.89 2.33
N GLY A 127 -15.55 -5.80 2.43
CA GLY A 127 -15.38 -7.20 2.82
C GLY A 127 -14.49 -8.02 1.89
N ILE A 128 -14.23 -7.58 0.64
CA ILE A 128 -13.32 -8.29 -0.28
C ILE A 128 -11.88 -8.04 0.14
N ALA A 129 -11.47 -6.78 0.28
CA ALA A 129 -10.10 -6.42 0.64
C ALA A 129 -9.72 -6.89 2.06
N THR A 130 -10.60 -6.70 3.04
CA THR A 130 -10.33 -7.01 4.45
C THR A 130 -10.00 -8.49 4.72
N ARG A 131 -10.50 -9.42 3.89
CA ARG A 131 -10.19 -10.86 3.99
C ARG A 131 -8.71 -11.17 3.77
N TYR A 132 -7.98 -10.28 3.11
CA TYR A 132 -6.57 -10.44 2.80
C TYR A 132 -5.64 -9.80 3.85
N THR A 133 -6.19 -9.25 4.94
CA THR A 133 -5.39 -8.74 6.05
C THR A 133 -4.48 -9.84 6.61
N LEU A 134 -3.19 -9.54 6.75
CA LEU A 134 -2.22 -10.51 7.23
C LEU A 134 -1.89 -10.31 8.71
N PRO A 135 -1.77 -11.40 9.50
CA PRO A 135 -1.33 -11.29 10.89
C PRO A 135 0.16 -10.90 10.94
N PRO A 136 0.62 -10.17 11.97
CA PRO A 136 2.00 -9.73 12.09
C PRO A 136 3.05 -10.85 11.97
N GLN A 137 2.72 -12.05 12.43
CA GLN A 137 3.57 -13.24 12.33
C GLN A 137 3.86 -13.68 10.88
N ALA A 138 2.91 -13.51 9.96
CA ALA A 138 3.12 -13.83 8.55
C ALA A 138 4.09 -12.84 7.89
N LEU A 139 3.97 -11.55 8.25
CA LEU A 139 4.89 -10.51 7.80
C LEU A 139 6.31 -10.73 8.34
N ARG A 140 6.43 -11.17 9.60
CA ARG A 140 7.73 -11.57 10.19
C ARG A 140 8.36 -12.78 9.51
N ALA A 141 7.56 -13.78 9.10
CA ALA A 141 8.09 -14.94 8.41
C ALA A 141 8.71 -14.58 7.03
N LEU A 142 8.12 -13.63 6.29
CA LEU A 142 8.69 -13.12 5.03
C LEU A 142 10.00 -12.38 5.26
N ALA A 143 10.04 -11.60 6.33
CA ALA A 143 11.21 -10.91 6.84
C ALA A 143 12.38 -11.86 7.16
N ASP A 144 12.10 -12.99 7.82
CA ASP A 144 13.10 -14.01 8.15
C ASP A 144 13.73 -14.66 6.90
N GLN A 145 13.01 -14.72 5.78
CA GLN A 145 13.57 -15.25 4.53
C GLN A 145 14.67 -14.36 3.93
N ILE A 146 14.57 -13.04 4.11
CA ILE A 146 15.61 -12.11 3.69
C ILE A 146 16.85 -12.31 4.56
N ALA A 147 16.66 -12.47 5.88
CA ALA A 147 17.74 -12.73 6.82
C ALA A 147 18.43 -14.08 6.53
N ALA A 148 17.66 -15.12 6.18
CA ALA A 148 18.20 -16.44 5.85
C ALA A 148 19.14 -16.42 4.61
N ALA A 149 18.89 -15.54 3.64
CA ALA A 149 19.78 -15.37 2.49
C ALA A 149 21.15 -14.77 2.87
N GLY A 150 21.27 -14.14 4.04
CA GLY A 150 22.53 -13.57 4.53
C GLY A 150 23.47 -14.55 5.23
N ARG A 151 23.10 -15.84 5.34
CA ARG A 151 23.92 -16.86 6.03
C ARG A 151 25.32 -17.02 5.44
N PRO A 152 25.54 -17.10 4.11
CA PRO A 152 26.89 -17.22 3.54
C PRO A 152 27.76 -16.01 3.88
N MET A 153 27.22 -14.79 3.77
CA MET A 153 27.90 -13.56 4.19
C MET A 153 28.26 -13.57 5.68
N ALA A 154 27.35 -14.02 6.55
CA ALA A 154 27.61 -14.12 7.99
C ALA A 154 28.69 -15.17 8.31
N GLN A 155 28.71 -16.29 7.58
CA GLN A 155 29.75 -17.30 7.69
C GLN A 155 31.12 -16.74 7.26
N ALA A 156 31.20 -16.07 6.11
CA ALA A 156 32.44 -15.45 5.64
C ALA A 156 32.96 -14.37 6.61
N LEU A 157 32.08 -13.58 7.22
CA LEU A 157 32.46 -12.63 8.27
C LEU A 157 33.01 -13.33 9.52
N SER A 158 32.44 -14.48 9.89
CA SER A 158 32.89 -15.29 11.03
C SER A 158 34.26 -15.93 10.76
N GLU A 159 34.49 -16.42 9.54
CA GLU A 159 35.78 -16.94 9.08
C GLU A 159 36.85 -15.83 9.08
N HIS A 160 36.52 -14.64 8.57
CA HIS A 160 37.39 -13.47 8.67
C HIS A 160 37.73 -13.09 10.12
N ALA A 161 36.73 -13.12 11.02
CA ALA A 161 36.95 -12.87 12.45
C ALA A 161 37.92 -13.87 13.08
N GLN A 162 37.83 -15.14 12.69
CA GLN A 162 38.73 -16.19 13.14
C GLN A 162 40.16 -15.99 12.62
N ASN A 163 40.33 -15.58 11.35
CA ASN A 163 41.64 -15.26 10.78
C ASN A 163 42.27 -14.06 11.49
N LEU A 164 41.48 -13.01 11.77
CA LEU A 164 41.94 -11.83 12.50
C LEU A 164 42.37 -12.18 13.93
N LYS A 165 41.64 -13.07 14.61
CA LYS A 165 41.99 -13.57 15.94
C LYS A 165 43.33 -14.31 15.91
N GLN A 166 43.53 -15.23 14.96
CA GLN A 166 44.79 -15.97 14.82
C GLN A 166 45.97 -15.04 14.55
N TYR A 167 45.79 -14.03 13.69
CA TYR A 167 46.77 -12.99 13.44
C TYR A 167 47.11 -12.21 14.71
N ALA A 168 46.11 -11.79 15.49
CA ALA A 168 46.32 -11.08 16.75
C ALA A 168 47.08 -11.93 17.79
N GLU A 169 46.72 -13.21 17.93
CA GLU A 169 47.42 -14.14 18.83
C GLU A 169 48.89 -14.35 18.43
N LEU A 170 49.19 -14.43 17.12
CA LEU A 170 50.57 -14.51 16.63
C LEU A 170 51.34 -13.25 16.96
N VAL A 171 50.76 -12.07 16.75
CA VAL A 171 51.36 -10.78 17.11
C VAL A 171 51.67 -10.70 18.62
N ASP A 172 50.73 -11.14 19.47
CA ASP A 172 50.92 -11.12 20.93
C ASP A 172 51.97 -12.12 21.40
N ARG A 173 52.04 -13.32 20.80
CA ARG A 173 53.12 -14.30 21.06
C ARG A 173 54.49 -13.73 20.72
N LEU A 174 54.60 -12.93 19.66
CA LEU A 174 55.85 -12.26 19.28
C LEU A 174 56.25 -11.15 20.25
N ARG A 175 55.28 -10.43 20.83
CA ARG A 175 55.53 -9.43 21.88
C ARG A 175 56.00 -10.05 23.19
N ALA A 176 55.54 -11.26 23.52
CA ALA A 176 55.86 -11.93 24.77
C ALA A 176 57.29 -12.52 24.84
N GLN A 177 58.02 -12.61 23.71
CA GLN A 177 59.38 -13.14 23.67
C GLN A 177 60.39 -12.19 24.37
N PRO A 178 61.35 -12.72 25.15
CA PRO A 178 62.22 -11.92 26.04
C PRO A 178 63.15 -10.92 25.34
N LEU A 179 63.41 -11.07 24.03
CA LEU A 179 64.14 -10.09 23.21
C LEU A 179 63.32 -8.81 22.90
N VAL A 180 62.00 -8.83 23.09
CA VAL A 180 61.06 -7.73 22.81
C VAL A 180 60.61 -6.99 24.08
N GLN A 181 60.85 -7.57 25.26
CA GLN A 181 60.33 -7.08 26.54
C GLN A 181 60.98 -5.78 27.06
N LYS A 182 62.07 -5.27 26.46
CA LYS A 182 62.64 -3.97 26.87
C LYS A 182 61.80 -2.75 26.44
N GLY A 183 60.69 -2.93 25.72
CA GLY A 183 59.99 -1.83 25.04
C GLY A 183 58.54 -1.54 25.40
N ALA A 184 57.82 -2.32 26.21
CA ALA A 184 56.40 -1.99 26.46
C ALA A 184 55.84 -2.61 27.75
N ARG A 185 55.51 -1.74 28.72
CA ARG A 185 54.59 -2.03 29.83
C ARG A 185 53.44 -1.03 29.78
N LEU A 186 52.23 -1.54 29.51
CA LEU A 186 50.98 -1.30 30.26
C LEU A 186 49.76 -1.63 29.38
N ILE A 187 48.89 -2.46 29.93
CA ILE A 187 47.70 -3.05 29.30
C ILE A 187 46.44 -2.38 29.84
N GLY A 188 45.47 -2.11 28.97
CA GLY A 188 44.08 -1.79 29.32
C GLY A 188 43.18 -1.75 28.08
N SER A 189 42.36 -2.79 27.90
CA SER A 189 41.43 -3.14 26.80
C SER A 189 40.74 -2.01 26.00
N ALA A 190 40.66 -2.24 24.67
CA ALA A 190 39.46 -2.04 23.80
C ALA A 190 39.77 -2.36 22.30
N VAL A 191 40.58 -3.40 22.01
CA VAL A 191 41.58 -3.55 20.89
C VAL A 191 42.96 -3.01 21.26
N ALA A 192 43.05 -2.24 22.35
CA ALA A 192 44.17 -1.39 22.72
C ALA A 192 45.55 -2.03 22.63
N THR A 193 46.17 -1.94 21.44
CA THR A 193 47.18 -0.91 21.16
C THR A 193 47.74 -1.10 19.74
N ALA A 194 47.84 -0.08 18.89
CA ALA A 194 48.46 1.19 19.27
C ALA A 194 49.87 1.04 19.89
N LEU A 195 50.53 -0.13 19.76
CA LEU A 195 51.84 -0.53 20.30
C LEU A 195 52.79 -0.61 19.09
N GLU A 196 53.54 0.38 18.62
CA GLU A 196 54.43 1.39 19.24
C GLU A 196 55.78 0.91 19.78
N PRO A 197 56.26 -0.31 19.46
CA PRO A 197 57.07 -0.40 18.23
C PRO A 197 57.14 -1.81 17.58
N LEU A 198 57.12 -1.88 16.25
CA LEU A 198 57.66 -3.03 15.52
C LEU A 198 59.19 -3.05 15.69
N VAL A 199 59.59 -3.76 16.75
CA VAL A 199 60.89 -4.32 17.14
C VAL A 199 62.02 -4.16 16.12
N GLY A 200 63.13 -3.55 16.58
CA GLY A 200 64.39 -3.43 15.84
C GLY A 200 64.99 -4.79 15.47
N ARG A 201 65.37 -4.93 14.20
CA ARG A 201 66.01 -6.13 13.64
C ARG A 201 67.51 -6.15 13.96
N GLU A 202 67.87 -6.67 15.14
CA GLU A 202 69.24 -7.13 15.43
C GLU A 202 69.29 -8.63 15.80
N ALA A 203 68.27 -9.42 15.43
CA ALA A 203 68.24 -10.88 15.63
C ALA A 203 67.82 -11.64 14.35
N ALA A 204 68.57 -11.48 13.26
CA ALA A 204 68.14 -11.84 11.91
C ALA A 204 68.16 -13.35 11.54
N ALA A 205 68.61 -14.27 12.41
CA ALA A 205 68.71 -15.69 12.05
C ALA A 205 67.49 -16.54 12.46
N GLN A 206 66.77 -16.20 13.53
CA GLN A 206 65.56 -16.92 13.99
C GLN A 206 64.24 -16.26 13.52
N LEU A 207 64.29 -15.01 13.04
CA LEU A 207 63.11 -14.24 12.62
C LEU A 207 62.61 -14.54 11.19
N MET A 208 63.39 -15.18 10.31
CA MET A 208 62.96 -15.46 8.93
C MET A 208 61.79 -16.46 8.83
N GLY A 209 61.68 -17.40 9.77
CA GLY A 209 60.52 -18.31 9.86
C GLY A 209 59.27 -17.65 10.44
N VAL A 210 59.48 -16.67 11.33
CA VAL A 210 58.44 -15.90 12.00
C VAL A 210 57.83 -14.84 11.07
N ASP A 211 58.66 -14.12 10.31
CA ASP A 211 58.24 -13.12 9.31
C ASP A 211 57.29 -13.75 8.28
N ARG A 212 57.68 -14.92 7.74
CA ARG A 212 56.84 -15.70 6.81
C ARG A 212 55.54 -16.20 7.43
N SER A 213 55.51 -16.49 8.73
CA SER A 213 54.29 -16.92 9.41
C SER A 213 53.32 -15.77 9.65
N LEU A 214 53.84 -14.57 9.93
CA LEU A 214 53.06 -13.36 10.14
C LEU A 214 52.53 -12.81 8.80
N ASP A 215 53.34 -12.87 7.75
CA ASP A 215 52.92 -12.53 6.38
C ASP A 215 51.81 -13.47 5.90
N ARG A 216 51.97 -14.79 6.08
CA ARG A 216 50.90 -15.76 5.74
C ARG A 216 49.62 -15.55 6.53
N ALA A 217 49.72 -15.26 7.83
CA ALA A 217 48.55 -14.97 8.66
C ALA A 217 47.85 -13.66 8.21
N LEU A 218 48.61 -12.66 7.79
CA LEU A 218 48.07 -11.44 7.20
C LEU A 218 47.42 -11.70 5.83
N GLU A 219 48.02 -12.53 4.98
CA GLU A 219 47.42 -12.98 3.71
C GLU A 219 46.07 -13.65 3.96
N GLN A 220 45.96 -14.55 4.95
CA GLN A 220 44.68 -15.18 5.33
C GLN A 220 43.62 -14.18 5.82
N VAL A 221 44.02 -13.11 6.51
CA VAL A 221 43.09 -12.02 6.90
C VAL A 221 42.59 -11.28 5.66
N GLU A 222 43.45 -10.97 4.71
CA GLU A 222 43.07 -10.28 3.47
C GLU A 222 42.21 -11.19 2.56
N GLU A 223 42.52 -12.49 2.49
CA GLU A 223 41.72 -13.49 1.77
C GLU A 223 40.33 -13.66 2.40
N GLY A 224 40.25 -13.76 3.73
CA GLY A 224 38.98 -13.82 4.45
C GLY A 224 38.13 -12.57 4.22
N TRP A 225 38.76 -11.38 4.21
CA TRP A 225 38.09 -10.14 3.88
C TRP A 225 37.59 -10.11 2.42
N ALA A 226 38.39 -10.55 1.46
CA ALA A 226 38.00 -10.62 0.06
C ALA A 226 36.84 -11.60 -0.16
N ALA A 227 36.84 -12.75 0.54
CA ALA A 227 35.73 -13.68 0.54
C ALA A 227 34.46 -13.02 1.09
N PHE A 228 34.54 -12.36 2.24
CA PHE A 228 33.42 -11.59 2.80
C PHE A 228 32.88 -10.52 1.82
N GLN A 229 33.77 -9.78 1.14
CA GLN A 229 33.37 -8.77 0.15
C GLN A 229 32.58 -9.37 -1.02
N ARG A 230 32.99 -10.55 -1.50
CA ARG A 230 32.26 -11.29 -2.56
C ARG A 230 30.88 -11.72 -2.09
N GLU A 231 30.81 -12.40 -0.94
CA GLU A 231 29.53 -12.87 -0.37
C GLU A 231 28.59 -11.69 -0.05
N TYR A 232 29.14 -10.56 0.41
CA TYR A 232 28.36 -9.34 0.61
C TYR A 232 27.78 -8.78 -0.71
N ALA A 233 28.57 -8.74 -1.78
CA ALA A 233 28.11 -8.24 -3.07
C ALA A 233 26.98 -9.11 -3.66
N GLU A 234 27.11 -10.42 -3.55
CA GLU A 234 26.07 -11.37 -3.93
C GLU A 234 24.81 -11.21 -3.06
N PHE A 235 24.99 -11.13 -1.75
CA PHE A 235 23.89 -10.94 -0.80
C PHE A 235 23.15 -9.61 -1.03
N ALA A 236 23.85 -8.50 -1.29
CA ALA A 236 23.22 -7.21 -1.53
C ALA A 236 22.30 -7.23 -2.77
N ALA A 237 22.72 -7.91 -3.84
CA ALA A 237 21.90 -8.08 -5.04
C ALA A 237 20.69 -9.00 -4.77
N GLU A 238 20.91 -10.13 -4.09
CA GLU A 238 19.86 -11.09 -3.77
C GLU A 238 18.83 -10.52 -2.79
N ARG A 239 19.28 -9.77 -1.79
CA ARG A 239 18.44 -9.01 -0.85
C ARG A 239 17.50 -8.08 -1.60
N GLN A 240 18.01 -7.29 -2.54
CA GLN A 240 17.18 -6.40 -3.36
C GLN A 240 16.10 -7.16 -4.13
N ARG A 241 16.46 -8.27 -4.81
CA ARG A 241 15.50 -9.09 -5.57
C ARG A 241 14.41 -9.67 -4.67
N ARG A 242 14.79 -10.19 -3.50
CA ARG A 242 13.83 -10.72 -2.51
C ARG A 242 12.89 -9.65 -1.99
N HIS A 243 13.38 -8.44 -1.71
CA HIS A 243 12.51 -7.31 -1.34
C HIS A 243 11.52 -6.94 -2.43
N GLN A 244 11.97 -6.88 -3.69
CA GLN A 244 11.10 -6.62 -4.83
C GLN A 244 9.99 -7.67 -4.90
N LEU A 245 10.36 -8.94 -4.88
CA LEU A 245 9.42 -10.06 -4.93
C LEU A 245 8.45 -10.04 -3.75
N ILE A 246 8.92 -9.91 -2.51
CA ILE A 246 8.06 -9.87 -1.31
C ILE A 246 7.03 -8.74 -1.43
N TYR A 247 7.46 -7.53 -1.78
CA TYR A 247 6.54 -6.40 -1.90
C TYR A 247 5.51 -6.62 -3.01
N LEU A 248 5.96 -7.08 -4.18
CA LEU A 248 5.05 -7.34 -5.31
C LEU A 248 4.10 -8.50 -5.02
N SER A 249 4.55 -9.56 -4.35
CA SER A 249 3.68 -10.66 -3.94
C SER A 249 2.63 -10.21 -2.93
N LEU A 250 2.99 -9.33 -1.99
CA LEU A 250 2.04 -8.79 -1.02
C LEU A 250 1.03 -7.86 -1.70
N VAL A 251 1.50 -6.76 -2.28
CA VAL A 251 0.62 -5.70 -2.80
C VAL A 251 0.05 -6.09 -4.16
N GLY A 252 0.88 -6.56 -5.09
CA GLY A 252 0.41 -7.07 -6.39
C GLY A 252 -0.49 -8.30 -6.25
N GLY A 253 -0.14 -9.24 -5.36
CA GLY A 253 -1.00 -10.38 -5.04
C GLY A 253 -2.34 -9.99 -4.43
N LEU A 254 -2.39 -8.96 -3.57
CA LEU A 254 -3.65 -8.40 -3.07
C LEU A 254 -4.55 -7.92 -4.22
N PHE A 255 -4.01 -7.08 -5.12
CA PHE A 255 -4.80 -6.57 -6.25
C PHE A 255 -5.25 -7.69 -7.20
N LEU A 256 -4.42 -8.69 -7.46
CA LEU A 256 -4.79 -9.87 -8.25
C LEU A 256 -5.98 -10.62 -7.64
N ARG A 257 -5.93 -10.88 -6.34
CA ARG A 257 -7.00 -11.60 -5.64
C ARG A 257 -8.29 -10.78 -5.58
N VAL A 258 -8.17 -9.49 -5.30
CA VAL A 258 -9.31 -8.55 -5.33
C VAL A 258 -9.94 -8.51 -6.73
N GLN A 259 -9.13 -8.41 -7.79
CA GLN A 259 -9.62 -8.43 -9.18
C GLN A 259 -10.36 -9.74 -9.49
N ARG A 260 -9.83 -10.89 -9.07
CA ARG A 260 -10.48 -12.19 -9.26
C ARG A 260 -11.81 -12.30 -8.53
N ASP A 261 -11.88 -11.82 -7.30
CA ASP A 261 -13.12 -11.81 -6.53
C ASP A 261 -14.14 -10.81 -7.10
N LEU A 262 -13.69 -9.66 -7.58
CA LEU A 262 -14.55 -8.70 -8.28
C LEU A 262 -15.12 -9.31 -9.58
N ARG A 263 -14.29 -10.01 -10.37
CA ARG A 263 -14.73 -10.68 -11.60
C ARG A 263 -15.82 -11.70 -11.36
N ARG A 264 -15.76 -12.44 -10.24
CA ARG A 264 -16.84 -13.36 -9.82
C ARG A 264 -18.17 -12.66 -9.54
N LEU A 265 -18.12 -11.37 -9.20
CA LEU A 265 -19.30 -10.52 -9.03
C LEU A 265 -19.68 -9.79 -10.33
N GLY A 266 -18.97 -10.00 -11.45
CA GLY A 266 -19.16 -9.21 -12.67
C GLY A 266 -18.67 -7.76 -12.54
N CYS A 267 -17.68 -7.53 -11.68
CA CYS A 267 -16.95 -6.27 -11.55
C CYS A 267 -15.50 -6.41 -12.02
N GLU A 268 -14.86 -5.27 -12.26
CA GLU A 268 -13.42 -5.19 -12.45
C GLU A 268 -12.85 -3.89 -11.90
N LEU A 269 -11.55 -3.93 -11.59
CA LEU A 269 -10.75 -2.75 -11.31
C LEU A 269 -10.42 -2.03 -12.61
N VAL A 270 -10.53 -0.72 -12.58
CA VAL A 270 -10.04 0.19 -13.62
C VAL A 270 -9.24 1.31 -12.97
N VAL A 271 -8.35 1.93 -13.75
CA VAL A 271 -7.58 3.09 -13.30
C VAL A 271 -8.06 4.28 -14.10
N ASP A 272 -8.54 5.32 -13.41
CA ASP A 272 -8.97 6.55 -14.07
C ASP A 272 -7.77 7.37 -14.59
N GLU A 273 -8.04 8.47 -15.29
CA GLU A 273 -7.01 9.35 -15.84
C GLU A 273 -6.10 9.94 -14.74
N GLN A 274 -6.66 10.18 -13.55
CA GLN A 274 -5.95 10.69 -12.38
C GLN A 274 -5.08 9.63 -11.70
N GLY A 275 -5.21 8.35 -12.08
CA GLY A 275 -4.47 7.24 -11.51
C GLY A 275 -5.16 6.56 -10.33
N ASN A 276 -6.41 6.94 -10.01
CA ASN A 276 -7.15 6.29 -8.93
C ASN A 276 -7.74 4.98 -9.41
N CYS A 277 -7.64 3.96 -8.55
CA CYS A 277 -8.27 2.67 -8.79
C CYS A 277 -9.76 2.75 -8.42
N ARG A 278 -10.63 2.38 -9.36
CA ARG A 278 -12.09 2.34 -9.16
C ARG A 278 -12.61 0.95 -9.52
N THR A 279 -13.73 0.57 -8.90
CA THR A 279 -14.46 -0.64 -9.28
C THR A 279 -15.59 -0.28 -10.24
N VAL A 280 -15.66 -0.97 -11.38
CA VAL A 280 -16.73 -0.80 -12.38
C VAL A 280 -17.38 -2.14 -12.70
N ALA A 281 -18.60 -2.12 -13.20
CA ALA A 281 -19.26 -3.31 -13.72
C ALA A 281 -18.61 -3.73 -15.04
N THR A 282 -18.44 -5.03 -15.29
CA THR A 282 -17.97 -5.56 -16.56
C THR A 282 -18.99 -5.29 -17.68
N PRO A 283 -18.59 -5.30 -18.97
CA PRO A 283 -19.52 -5.08 -20.08
C PRO A 283 -20.75 -6.00 -20.05
N GLU A 284 -20.57 -7.26 -19.64
CA GLU A 284 -21.64 -8.23 -19.48
C GLU A 284 -22.62 -7.84 -18.37
N ARG A 285 -22.10 -7.46 -17.20
CA ARG A 285 -22.93 -7.00 -16.08
C ARG A 285 -23.63 -5.68 -16.41
N GLN A 286 -22.96 -4.76 -17.11
CA GLN A 286 -23.57 -3.52 -17.60
C GLN A 286 -24.73 -3.79 -18.56
N ALA A 287 -24.54 -4.70 -19.52
CA ALA A 287 -25.60 -5.10 -20.44
C ALA A 287 -26.79 -5.76 -19.71
N TRP A 288 -26.51 -6.58 -18.71
CA TRP A 288 -27.53 -7.18 -17.86
C TRP A 288 -28.30 -6.13 -17.05
N LEU A 289 -27.59 -5.19 -16.39
CA LEU A 289 -28.18 -4.08 -15.63
C LEU A 289 -29.07 -3.21 -16.51
N ARG A 290 -28.60 -2.86 -17.72
CA ARG A 290 -29.38 -2.12 -18.71
C ARG A 290 -30.68 -2.85 -19.06
N ARG A 291 -30.62 -4.15 -19.36
CA ARG A 291 -31.82 -4.94 -19.68
C ARG A 291 -32.78 -5.02 -18.51
N HIS A 292 -32.27 -5.24 -17.30
CA HIS A 292 -33.07 -5.32 -16.08
C HIS A 292 -33.80 -4.01 -15.80
N PHE A 293 -33.09 -2.88 -15.89
CA PHE A 293 -33.69 -1.56 -15.73
C PHE A 293 -34.73 -1.27 -16.83
N GLN A 294 -34.42 -1.57 -18.09
CA GLN A 294 -35.35 -1.41 -19.22
C GLN A 294 -36.60 -2.29 -19.10
N ALA A 295 -36.54 -3.42 -18.40
CA ALA A 295 -37.70 -4.25 -18.13
C ALA A 295 -38.55 -3.75 -16.94
N ALA A 296 -37.92 -3.22 -15.90
CA ALA A 296 -38.59 -2.77 -14.68
C ALA A 296 -39.18 -1.35 -14.77
N ALA A 297 -38.45 -0.42 -15.39
CA ALA A 297 -38.85 0.99 -15.48
C ALA A 297 -40.20 1.23 -16.18
N PRO A 298 -40.56 0.51 -17.28
CA PRO A 298 -41.85 0.71 -17.95
C PRO A 298 -43.05 0.46 -17.03
N ALA A 299 -42.99 -0.55 -16.14
CA ALA A 299 -44.10 -0.83 -15.22
C ALA A 299 -44.38 0.34 -14.27
N VAL A 300 -43.32 1.00 -13.78
CA VAL A 300 -43.44 2.21 -12.94
C VAL A 300 -44.06 3.35 -13.76
N ARG A 301 -43.58 3.58 -14.98
CA ARG A 301 -44.08 4.64 -15.87
C ARG A 301 -45.55 4.44 -16.22
N THR A 302 -45.95 3.23 -16.61
CA THR A 302 -47.34 2.90 -16.90
C THR A 302 -48.24 3.12 -15.68
N ALA A 303 -47.82 2.73 -14.49
CA ALA A 303 -48.59 2.99 -13.27
C ALA A 303 -48.74 4.51 -12.99
N LEU A 304 -47.71 5.31 -13.26
CA LEU A 304 -47.77 6.78 -13.17
C LEU A 304 -48.72 7.39 -14.22
N ASP A 305 -48.64 6.92 -15.46
CA ASP A 305 -49.46 7.40 -16.58
C ASP A 305 -50.95 7.09 -16.36
N GLU A 306 -51.25 5.95 -15.76
CA GLU A 306 -52.61 5.51 -15.44
C GLU A 306 -53.14 6.08 -14.10
N GLY A 307 -52.31 6.82 -13.35
CA GLY A 307 -52.69 7.37 -12.05
C GLY A 307 -52.80 6.34 -10.93
N ARG A 308 -52.24 5.13 -11.09
CA ARG A 308 -52.16 4.08 -10.05
C ARG A 308 -51.02 4.38 -9.08
N LEU A 309 -51.14 5.47 -8.31
CA LEU A 309 -50.01 6.08 -7.59
C LEU A 309 -49.43 5.23 -6.45
N GLU A 310 -50.27 4.52 -5.69
CA GLU A 310 -49.79 3.62 -4.63
C GLU A 310 -48.98 2.45 -5.21
N GLU A 311 -49.40 1.94 -6.36
CA GLU A 311 -48.68 0.89 -7.07
C GLU A 311 -47.37 1.42 -7.67
N ALA A 312 -47.40 2.62 -8.28
CA ALA A 312 -46.21 3.27 -8.81
C ALA A 312 -45.15 3.50 -7.72
N GLU A 313 -45.56 3.95 -6.53
CA GLU A 313 -44.67 4.12 -5.38
C GLU A 313 -44.04 2.78 -4.95
N ALA A 314 -44.86 1.72 -4.80
CA ALA A 314 -44.38 0.41 -4.40
C ALA A 314 -43.40 -0.20 -5.44
N LEU A 315 -43.69 -0.04 -6.73
CA LEU A 315 -42.80 -0.50 -7.81
C LEU A 315 -41.49 0.28 -7.85
N ALA A 316 -41.55 1.60 -7.72
CA ALA A 316 -40.36 2.46 -7.73
C ALA A 316 -39.47 2.21 -6.50
N ALA A 317 -40.06 2.01 -5.31
CA ALA A 317 -39.34 1.67 -4.09
C ALA A 317 -38.62 0.33 -4.21
N ARG A 318 -39.25 -0.68 -4.84
CA ARG A 318 -38.61 -1.98 -5.14
C ARG A 318 -37.45 -1.81 -6.11
N LEU A 319 -37.61 -1.00 -7.15
CA LEU A 319 -36.54 -0.72 -8.12
C LEU A 319 -35.35 -0.04 -7.45
N VAL A 320 -35.58 0.98 -6.63
CA VAL A 320 -34.55 1.65 -5.84
C VAL A 320 -33.85 0.65 -4.91
N ALA A 321 -34.61 -0.17 -4.17
CA ALA A 321 -34.03 -1.15 -3.26
C ALA A 321 -33.11 -2.15 -3.97
N GLN A 322 -33.48 -2.60 -5.17
CA GLN A 322 -32.64 -3.51 -5.98
C GLN A 322 -31.32 -2.86 -6.42
N VAL A 323 -31.35 -1.56 -6.76
CA VAL A 323 -30.19 -0.85 -7.30
C VAL A 323 -29.27 -0.36 -6.18
N VAL A 324 -29.81 0.11 -5.06
CA VAL A 324 -29.06 0.76 -3.97
C VAL A 324 -28.32 -0.23 -3.08
N THR A 325 -28.77 -1.50 -3.00
CA THR A 325 -28.03 -2.54 -2.29
C THR A 325 -26.69 -2.90 -2.94
N ASP A 326 -26.47 -2.43 -4.17
CA ASP A 326 -25.29 -2.72 -4.97
C ASP A 326 -24.69 -1.41 -5.51
N PRO A 327 -23.66 -0.85 -4.83
CA PRO A 327 -23.13 0.47 -5.19
C PRO A 327 -22.51 0.49 -6.59
N VAL A 328 -22.07 -0.65 -7.12
CA VAL A 328 -21.54 -0.73 -8.50
C VAL A 328 -22.70 -0.62 -9.49
N ALA A 329 -23.80 -1.33 -9.27
CA ALA A 329 -24.99 -1.19 -10.11
C ALA A 329 -25.55 0.24 -10.07
N ALA A 330 -25.66 0.84 -8.88
CA ALA A 330 -26.16 2.20 -8.72
C ALA A 330 -25.36 3.25 -9.52
N ARG A 331 -24.04 3.07 -9.64
CA ARG A 331 -23.14 3.98 -10.36
C ARG A 331 -22.92 3.62 -11.83
N THR A 332 -23.42 2.47 -12.27
CA THR A 332 -23.29 2.04 -13.67
C THR A 332 -24.04 3.00 -14.58
N GLU A 333 -23.38 3.47 -15.64
CA GLU A 333 -23.95 4.42 -16.58
C GLU A 333 -24.92 3.76 -17.56
N LEU A 334 -26.04 4.43 -17.79
CA LEU A 334 -27.10 4.11 -18.73
C LEU A 334 -27.54 5.41 -19.41
N ASP A 335 -27.25 5.53 -20.72
CA ASP A 335 -27.65 6.68 -21.54
C ASP A 335 -27.21 8.05 -20.96
N GLY A 336 -25.96 8.14 -20.47
CA GLY A 336 -25.40 9.38 -19.91
C GLY A 336 -25.71 9.62 -18.43
N LYS A 337 -26.49 8.73 -17.77
CA LYS A 337 -26.88 8.86 -16.36
C LYS A 337 -26.71 7.54 -15.63
N SER A 338 -26.48 7.57 -14.32
CA SER A 338 -26.36 6.31 -13.59
C SER A 338 -27.72 5.62 -13.41
N VAL A 339 -27.72 4.28 -13.34
CA VAL A 339 -28.93 3.49 -13.08
C VAL A 339 -29.58 3.88 -11.75
N GLY A 340 -28.78 4.16 -10.72
CA GLY A 340 -29.26 4.65 -9.43
C GLY A 340 -29.98 5.98 -9.54
N TYR A 341 -29.41 6.93 -10.30
CA TYR A 341 -30.06 8.21 -10.55
C TYR A 341 -31.43 8.04 -11.23
N LEU A 342 -31.50 7.22 -12.28
CA LEU A 342 -32.74 6.98 -13.01
C LEU A 342 -33.80 6.28 -12.16
N ALA A 343 -33.40 5.33 -11.31
CA ALA A 343 -34.30 4.67 -10.35
C ALA A 343 -34.89 5.67 -9.34
N TYR A 344 -34.04 6.55 -8.79
CA TYR A 344 -34.50 7.59 -7.89
C TYR A 344 -35.34 8.66 -8.58
N ALA A 345 -35.11 8.98 -9.86
CA ALA A 345 -35.96 9.91 -10.59
C ALA A 345 -37.40 9.39 -10.73
N LEU A 346 -37.56 8.10 -11.02
CA LEU A 346 -38.88 7.45 -11.07
C LEU A 346 -39.55 7.41 -9.69
N HIS A 347 -38.79 7.09 -8.65
CA HIS A 347 -39.30 7.08 -7.26
C HIS A 347 -39.75 8.47 -6.80
N LEU A 348 -38.99 9.52 -7.13
CA LEU A 348 -39.36 10.90 -6.82
C LEU A 348 -40.62 11.31 -7.57
N SER A 349 -40.75 10.90 -8.84
CA SER A 349 -41.94 11.17 -9.65
C SER A 349 -43.20 10.56 -9.00
N ALA A 350 -43.11 9.34 -8.48
CA ALA A 350 -44.21 8.67 -7.77
C ALA A 350 -44.59 9.40 -6.47
N TRP A 351 -43.61 9.80 -5.67
CA TRP A 351 -43.85 10.55 -4.43
C TRP A 351 -44.51 11.91 -4.68
N LEU A 352 -44.01 12.68 -5.65
CA LEU A 352 -44.57 13.98 -5.99
C LEU A 352 -46.02 13.85 -6.52
N ALA A 353 -46.29 12.83 -7.33
CA ALA A 353 -47.62 12.54 -7.81
C ALA A 353 -48.58 12.19 -6.67
N ARG A 354 -48.16 11.33 -5.73
CA ARG A 354 -48.95 10.93 -4.56
C ARG A 354 -49.24 12.10 -3.64
N ALA A 355 -48.25 12.95 -3.39
CA ALA A 355 -48.44 14.17 -2.60
C ALA A 355 -49.48 15.10 -3.25
N ARG A 356 -49.47 15.25 -4.57
CA ARG A 356 -50.50 16.04 -5.29
C ARG A 356 -51.89 15.44 -5.16
N GLU A 357 -52.01 14.12 -5.30
CA GLU A 357 -53.31 13.45 -5.13
C GLU A 357 -53.86 13.70 -3.73
N LEU A 358 -53.04 13.51 -2.69
CA LEU A 358 -53.43 13.78 -1.30
C LEU A 358 -53.85 15.23 -1.10
N TRP A 359 -53.13 16.18 -1.69
CA TRP A 359 -53.50 17.59 -1.67
C TRP A 359 -54.87 17.84 -2.33
N GLY A 360 -55.10 17.26 -3.51
CA GLY A 360 -56.38 17.35 -4.22
C GLY A 360 -57.55 16.69 -3.49
N GLN A 361 -57.28 15.65 -2.69
CA GLN A 361 -58.25 14.99 -1.82
C GLN A 361 -58.54 15.78 -0.52
N GLY A 362 -57.95 16.96 -0.33
CA GLY A 362 -58.12 17.73 0.89
C GLY A 362 -57.35 17.16 2.10
N LYS A 363 -56.26 16.43 1.86
CA LYS A 363 -55.34 15.91 2.89
C LYS A 363 -53.98 16.65 2.85
N PRO A 364 -53.95 17.97 3.10
CA PRO A 364 -52.74 18.78 2.94
C PRO A 364 -51.62 18.40 3.91
N GLU A 365 -51.97 17.92 5.12
CA GLU A 365 -51.01 17.41 6.11
C GLU A 365 -50.20 16.23 5.56
N ALA A 366 -50.87 15.25 4.94
CA ALA A 366 -50.22 14.08 4.37
C ALA A 366 -49.35 14.42 3.14
N ALA A 367 -49.82 15.35 2.31
CA ALA A 367 -49.04 15.87 1.18
C ALA A 367 -47.77 16.61 1.66
N ALA A 368 -47.90 17.46 2.68
CA ALA A 368 -46.79 18.22 3.25
C ALA A 368 -45.74 17.31 3.90
N ALA A 369 -46.15 16.19 4.51
CA ALA A 369 -45.22 15.20 5.04
C ALA A 369 -44.32 14.60 3.94
N ILE A 370 -44.90 14.24 2.79
CA ILE A 370 -44.12 13.73 1.65
C ILE A 370 -43.17 14.79 1.11
N TRP A 371 -43.64 16.03 0.88
CA TRP A 371 -42.77 17.11 0.41
C TRP A 371 -41.63 17.39 1.38
N ARG A 372 -41.91 17.44 2.68
CA ARG A 372 -40.88 17.62 3.71
C ARG A 372 -39.83 16.51 3.61
N GLN A 373 -40.23 15.25 3.46
CA GLN A 373 -39.32 14.12 3.32
C GLN A 373 -38.46 14.23 2.05
N VAL A 374 -39.04 14.67 0.93
CA VAL A 374 -38.29 14.96 -0.31
C VAL A 374 -37.22 16.03 -0.09
N PHE A 375 -37.54 17.13 0.59
CA PHE A 375 -36.59 18.23 0.78
C PHE A 375 -35.53 17.95 1.85
N THR A 376 -35.83 17.10 2.82
CA THR A 376 -34.89 16.79 3.93
C THR A 376 -34.02 15.59 3.63
N ASP A 377 -34.62 14.48 3.23
CA ASP A 377 -34.01 13.16 3.36
C ASP A 377 -33.78 12.44 2.02
N TYR A 378 -34.20 13.03 0.89
CA TYR A 378 -34.09 12.35 -0.40
C TYR A 378 -32.62 12.12 -0.77
N PRO A 379 -32.14 10.90 -1.06
CA PRO A 379 -30.71 10.58 -1.07
C PRO A 379 -29.92 11.10 -2.28
N CYS A 380 -30.59 11.52 -3.37
CA CYS A 380 -29.94 12.07 -4.55
C CYS A 380 -30.59 13.38 -5.01
N LEU A 381 -29.85 14.21 -5.73
CA LEU A 381 -30.42 15.38 -6.40
C LEU A 381 -30.90 14.96 -7.79
N VAL A 382 -32.18 15.15 -8.09
CA VAL A 382 -32.77 14.84 -9.40
C VAL A 382 -33.17 16.14 -10.07
N ALA A 383 -32.80 16.33 -11.33
CA ALA A 383 -33.23 17.47 -12.12
C ALA A 383 -34.72 17.33 -12.52
N ASP A 384 -35.46 18.44 -12.50
CA ASP A 384 -36.88 18.44 -12.89
C ASP A 384 -37.11 17.91 -14.32
N ALA A 385 -36.15 18.14 -15.23
CA ALA A 385 -36.19 17.63 -16.60
C ALA A 385 -36.14 16.09 -16.70
N ASP A 386 -35.74 15.42 -15.62
CA ASP A 386 -35.56 13.97 -15.57
C ASP A 386 -36.69 13.26 -14.85
N LEU A 387 -37.62 14.02 -14.27
CA LEU A 387 -38.83 13.48 -13.68
C LEU A 387 -39.76 12.96 -14.77
N HIS A 388 -40.41 11.83 -14.50
CA HIS A 388 -41.43 11.30 -15.40
C HIS A 388 -42.65 12.23 -15.36
N PRO A 389 -43.12 12.72 -16.52
CA PRO A 389 -44.30 13.58 -16.57
C PRO A 389 -45.52 12.78 -16.11
N VAL A 390 -46.29 13.33 -15.18
CA VAL A 390 -47.51 12.70 -14.66
C VAL A 390 -48.71 13.53 -15.13
N PRO A 391 -49.82 12.91 -15.60
CA PRO A 391 -50.98 13.65 -16.11
C PRO A 391 -51.46 14.75 -15.14
N GLY A 392 -51.72 15.97 -15.63
CA GLY A 392 -52.08 17.15 -14.83
C GLY A 392 -51.02 18.26 -14.87
N GLU A 393 -51.12 19.27 -13.98
CA GLU A 393 -50.10 20.32 -13.89
C GLU A 393 -48.71 19.72 -13.60
N PRO A 394 -47.65 20.21 -14.27
CA PRO A 394 -46.29 19.77 -14.01
C PRO A 394 -45.94 20.06 -12.54
N LEU A 395 -45.33 19.08 -11.88
CA LEU A 395 -44.81 19.20 -10.50
C LEU A 395 -43.27 19.21 -10.52
N PRO A 396 -42.64 20.30 -11.01
CA PRO A 396 -41.24 20.51 -10.68
C PRO A 396 -41.07 20.61 -9.16
N LEU A 397 -39.89 20.26 -8.66
CA LEU A 397 -39.51 20.44 -7.26
C LEU A 397 -39.78 21.88 -6.77
N VAL A 398 -39.66 22.86 -7.68
CA VAL A 398 -40.02 24.26 -7.43
C VAL A 398 -41.49 24.41 -7.01
N THR A 399 -42.43 23.78 -7.72
CA THR A 399 -43.87 23.84 -7.39
C THR A 399 -44.16 23.13 -6.07
N ALA A 400 -43.50 22.00 -5.80
CA ALA A 400 -43.60 21.32 -4.51
C ALA A 400 -43.10 22.21 -3.36
N GLY A 401 -42.03 22.98 -3.59
CA GLY A 401 -41.52 23.98 -2.65
C GLY A 401 -42.55 25.07 -2.36
N PHE A 402 -43.13 25.68 -3.39
CA PHE A 402 -44.17 26.70 -3.17
C PHE A 402 -45.38 26.17 -2.40
N ARG A 403 -45.85 24.95 -2.69
CA ARG A 403 -46.98 24.34 -1.97
C ARG A 403 -46.65 24.02 -0.51
N LEU A 404 -45.44 23.54 -0.24
CA LEU A 404 -44.98 23.32 1.13
C LEU A 404 -44.87 24.64 1.92
N ALA A 405 -44.40 25.72 1.29
CA ALA A 405 -44.32 27.05 1.91
C ALA A 405 -45.72 27.64 2.18
N ALA A 406 -46.63 27.52 1.21
CA ALA A 406 -48.02 27.95 1.37
C ALA A 406 -48.73 27.18 2.50
N TYR A 407 -48.48 25.87 2.61
CA TYR A 407 -49.00 25.08 3.72
C TYR A 407 -48.39 25.48 5.06
N ALA A 408 -47.08 25.71 5.12
CA ALA A 408 -46.41 26.19 6.33
C ALA A 408 -46.99 27.53 6.81
N GLU A 409 -47.29 28.46 5.90
CA GLU A 409 -47.92 29.74 6.24
C GLU A 409 -49.33 29.55 6.80
N TRP A 410 -50.13 28.64 6.23
CA TRP A 410 -51.44 28.29 6.78
C TRP A 410 -51.34 27.66 8.18
N VAL A 411 -50.37 26.76 8.41
CA VAL A 411 -50.07 26.18 9.73
C VAL A 411 -49.67 27.26 10.74
N ARG A 412 -48.87 28.24 10.30
CA ARG A 412 -48.45 29.40 11.11
C ARG A 412 -49.65 30.24 11.53
N GLN A 413 -50.55 30.54 10.60
CA GLN A 413 -51.80 31.28 10.84
C GLN A 413 -52.77 30.50 11.75
N SER A 414 -52.60 29.18 11.85
CA SER A 414 -53.37 28.27 12.71
C SER A 414 -52.75 28.07 14.11
N ASN A 415 -51.89 28.99 14.57
CA ASN A 415 -51.20 28.95 15.87
C ASN A 415 -50.27 27.73 16.09
N ARG A 416 -49.77 27.11 15.02
CA ARG A 416 -48.78 26.00 15.06
C ARG A 416 -47.41 26.46 14.56
N ALA A 417 -46.88 27.53 15.14
CA ALA A 417 -45.67 28.21 14.63
C ALA A 417 -44.42 27.30 14.55
N ASP A 418 -44.17 26.47 15.57
CA ASP A 418 -43.00 25.57 15.58
C ASP A 418 -43.02 24.55 14.44
N GLU A 419 -44.22 24.10 14.06
CA GLU A 419 -44.40 23.15 12.96
C GLU A 419 -44.25 23.83 11.60
N ALA A 420 -44.77 25.05 11.45
CA ALA A 420 -44.56 25.86 10.26
C ALA A 420 -43.07 26.15 10.03
N ASP A 421 -42.35 26.53 11.09
CA ASP A 421 -40.91 26.80 11.00
C ASP A 421 -40.13 25.52 10.64
N ALA A 422 -40.51 24.36 11.19
CA ALA A 422 -39.91 23.08 10.80
C ALA A 422 -40.10 22.73 9.31
N LEU A 423 -41.27 23.05 8.73
CA LEU A 423 -41.57 22.84 7.31
C LEU A 423 -40.75 23.79 6.41
N LEU A 424 -40.61 25.06 6.80
CA LEU A 424 -39.78 26.03 6.06
C LEU A 424 -38.29 25.70 6.15
N MET A 425 -37.81 25.26 7.32
CA MET A 425 -36.42 24.83 7.51
C MET A 425 -36.03 23.64 6.61
N ALA A 426 -36.98 22.79 6.21
CA ALA A 426 -36.73 21.73 5.23
C ALA A 426 -36.26 22.29 3.88
N GLN A 427 -36.85 23.39 3.41
CA GLN A 427 -36.48 24.04 2.16
C GLN A 427 -35.12 24.73 2.25
N VAL A 428 -34.84 25.38 3.38
CA VAL A 428 -33.54 26.00 3.63
C VAL A 428 -32.43 24.94 3.60
N ARG A 429 -32.63 23.82 4.30
CA ARG A 429 -31.68 22.69 4.30
C ARG A 429 -31.48 22.11 2.91
N PHE A 430 -32.54 21.99 2.12
CA PHE A 430 -32.43 21.55 0.73
C PHE A 430 -31.58 22.49 -0.12
N ALA A 431 -31.79 23.81 -0.01
CA ALA A 431 -31.00 24.82 -0.70
C ALA A 431 -29.53 24.82 -0.25
N GLU A 432 -29.27 24.68 1.05
CA GLU A 432 -27.91 24.51 1.57
C GLU A 432 -27.26 23.24 1.02
N ARG A 433 -28.01 22.14 0.95
CA ARG A 433 -27.53 20.86 0.43
C ARG A 433 -27.23 20.94 -1.07
N LEU A 434 -28.07 21.63 -1.85
CA LEU A 434 -27.80 21.97 -3.25
C LEU A 434 -26.51 22.79 -3.40
N SER A 435 -26.27 23.76 -2.53
CA SER A 435 -25.07 24.60 -2.60
C SER A 435 -23.77 23.88 -2.25
N ARG A 436 -23.86 22.75 -1.52
CA ARG A 436 -22.70 21.95 -1.08
C ARG A 436 -22.41 20.75 -1.98
N LEU A 437 -23.39 20.30 -2.77
CA LEU A 437 -23.24 19.12 -3.62
C LEU A 437 -22.70 19.53 -5.00
N ASN A 438 -21.49 19.07 -5.30
CA ASN A 438 -20.99 19.06 -6.67
C ASN A 438 -21.83 18.02 -7.45
N PRO A 439 -22.54 18.37 -8.54
CA PRO A 439 -23.53 17.50 -9.19
C PRO A 439 -22.99 16.11 -9.57
N GLU A 440 -21.70 16.03 -9.87
CA GLU A 440 -21.00 14.80 -10.28
C GLU A 440 -20.71 13.82 -9.12
N HIS A 441 -20.89 14.23 -7.86
CA HIS A 441 -20.56 13.43 -6.67
C HIS A 441 -21.80 12.98 -5.87
N ALA A 442 -23.01 13.21 -6.37
CA ALA A 442 -24.26 13.12 -5.60
C ALA A 442 -24.95 11.74 -5.61
N LEU A 443 -24.19 10.65 -5.65
CA LEU A 443 -24.67 9.32 -5.29
C LEU A 443 -23.75 8.71 -4.24
N PRO A 444 -24.30 8.06 -3.19
CA PRO A 444 -23.48 7.40 -2.17
C PRO A 444 -22.51 6.35 -2.72
#